data_AF-A0A9J7MSM2-F1
#
_entry.id   AF-A0A9J7MSM2-F1
#
_cell.length_a   1.000
_cell.length_b   1.000
_cell.length_c   1.000
_cell.angle_alpha   90.00
_cell.angle_beta   90.00
_cell.angle_gamma   90.00
#
_symmetry.space_group_name_H-M   'P 1'
#
loop_
_entity.id
_entity.type
_entity.pdbx_description
1 polymer ?
#
loop_
_entity_poly.entity_id
_entity_poly.type
_entity_poly.pdbx_seq_one_letter_code
_entity_poly.pdbx_strand_id
1 'polypeptide(L)'
;MHTEFKTMRSSVSHLAELKAFEKRIAAMEARQDAAMENLSSRLNDTAAAMEVLQGAAVQNLSFRLDQTAAAMEVRQDAAAENLSSRLNHTAARQAAIEARQDAVMANFSSSLNETAAVMETCLAAIENLSSRLNDTVTDFCRTRRMGMSTGDIPDSSFTASSYYDHRFVPANARFGIIRSWIPRTVTAEVEWLKIDLGQETLVYGVITQGRPDYSQWTQSYRLSFSMDGETWTTYADTDGSDKVFQGNYDRSSPVYNFLDSPLTTRHVQFHPRTYTSRPAVRMEVLGCPTELL
;
A
#
# COMPACT_ATOMS: atom_id res chain seq x y z
N MET A 1 -119.39 -97.75 46.52
CA MET A 1 -118.34 -98.09 47.51
C MET A 1 -117.09 -98.76 46.95
N HIS A 2 -117.11 -99.53 45.84
CA HIS A 2 -115.89 -100.19 45.33
C HIS A 2 -114.94 -99.27 44.51
N THR A 3 -115.48 -98.19 43.95
CA THR A 3 -114.72 -97.26 43.08
C THR A 3 -113.87 -96.25 43.88
N GLU A 4 -114.28 -95.85 45.07
CA GLU A 4 -113.60 -94.81 45.88
C GLU A 4 -112.33 -95.32 46.58
N PHE A 5 -112.24 -96.61 46.91
CA PHE A 5 -111.08 -97.20 47.58
C PHE A 5 -109.86 -97.39 46.65
N LYS A 6 -110.10 -97.62 45.34
CA LYS A 6 -109.04 -97.74 44.33
C LYS A 6 -108.38 -96.38 44.06
N THR A 7 -109.18 -95.32 44.00
CA THR A 7 -108.69 -93.94 43.82
C THR A 7 -107.83 -93.50 45.01
N MET A 8 -108.22 -93.85 46.25
CA MET A 8 -107.46 -93.47 47.44
C MET A 8 -106.09 -94.17 47.53
N ARG A 9 -106.01 -95.47 47.16
CA ARG A 9 -104.73 -96.21 47.13
C ARG A 9 -103.80 -95.73 46.01
N SER A 10 -104.36 -95.34 44.86
CA SER A 10 -103.62 -94.67 43.77
C SER A 10 -103.06 -93.32 44.21
N SER A 11 -103.86 -92.52 44.93
CA SER A 11 -103.42 -91.23 45.45
C SER A 11 -102.34 -91.37 46.53
N VAL A 12 -102.41 -92.37 47.41
CA VAL A 12 -101.35 -92.65 48.41
C VAL A 12 -100.05 -93.12 47.75
N SER A 13 -100.12 -93.92 46.68
CA SER A 13 -98.94 -94.32 45.89
C SER A 13 -98.32 -93.11 45.18
N HIS A 14 -99.14 -92.26 44.56
CA HIS A 14 -98.67 -91.01 43.95
C HIS A 14 -98.08 -90.04 45.00
N LEU A 15 -98.62 -90.00 46.22
CA LEU A 15 -98.07 -89.19 47.31
C LEU A 15 -96.71 -89.71 47.79
N ALA A 16 -96.51 -91.03 47.79
CA ALA A 16 -95.22 -91.65 48.11
C ALA A 16 -94.18 -91.40 47.02
N GLU A 17 -94.59 -91.46 45.74
CA GLU A 17 -93.74 -91.09 44.60
C GLU A 17 -93.41 -89.59 44.58
N LEU A 18 -94.37 -88.72 44.89
CA LEU A 18 -94.16 -87.27 45.03
C LEU A 18 -93.15 -86.97 46.15
N LYS A 19 -93.28 -87.59 47.32
CA LYS A 19 -92.30 -87.45 48.41
C LYS A 19 -90.92 -87.99 48.04
N ALA A 20 -90.84 -89.07 47.26
CA ALA A 20 -89.58 -89.60 46.75
C ALA A 20 -88.96 -88.66 45.68
N PHE A 21 -89.80 -88.00 44.88
CA PHE A 21 -89.39 -87.02 43.88
C PHE A 21 -88.88 -85.74 44.54
N GLU A 22 -89.58 -85.22 45.57
CA GLU A 22 -89.12 -84.11 46.41
C GLU A 22 -87.76 -84.42 47.04
N LYS A 23 -87.57 -85.64 47.57
CA LYS A 23 -86.27 -86.06 48.14
C LYS A 23 -85.15 -86.13 47.09
N ARG A 24 -85.48 -86.48 45.84
CA ARG A 24 -84.51 -86.47 44.72
C ARG A 24 -84.22 -85.05 44.23
N ILE A 25 -85.22 -84.16 44.23
CA ILE A 25 -85.03 -82.73 43.95
C ILE A 25 -84.12 -82.12 45.01
N ALA A 26 -84.39 -82.33 46.30
CA ALA A 26 -83.54 -81.84 47.39
C ALA A 26 -82.10 -82.40 47.31
N ALA A 27 -81.94 -83.67 46.92
CA ALA A 27 -80.61 -84.26 46.70
C ALA A 27 -79.91 -83.72 45.43
N MET A 28 -80.67 -83.29 44.43
CA MET A 28 -80.16 -82.67 43.21
C MET A 28 -79.75 -81.22 43.49
N GLU A 29 -80.57 -80.46 44.21
CA GLU A 29 -80.27 -79.12 44.70
C GLU A 29 -79.01 -79.13 45.56
N ALA A 30 -78.90 -80.04 46.54
CA ALA A 30 -77.69 -80.18 47.35
C ALA A 30 -76.43 -80.52 46.53
N ARG A 31 -76.56 -81.31 45.45
CA ARG A 31 -75.45 -81.61 44.53
C ARG A 31 -75.10 -80.40 43.67
N GLN A 32 -76.09 -79.63 43.23
CA GLN A 32 -75.90 -78.41 42.48
C GLN A 32 -75.21 -77.34 43.34
N ASP A 33 -75.63 -77.20 44.59
CA ASP A 33 -75.01 -76.29 45.56
C ASP A 33 -73.55 -76.67 45.84
N ALA A 34 -73.26 -77.95 46.08
CA ALA A 34 -71.89 -78.43 46.27
C ALA A 34 -71.02 -78.27 45.00
N ALA A 35 -71.60 -78.45 43.81
CA ALA A 35 -70.91 -78.21 42.55
C ALA A 35 -70.62 -76.71 42.33
N MET A 36 -71.57 -75.84 42.67
CA MET A 36 -71.41 -74.38 42.61
C MET A 36 -70.38 -73.88 43.62
N GLU A 37 -70.36 -74.43 44.83
CA GLU A 37 -69.37 -74.09 45.86
C GLU A 37 -67.95 -74.51 45.44
N ASN A 38 -67.79 -75.71 44.86
CA ASN A 38 -66.52 -76.16 44.28
C ASN A 38 -66.07 -75.28 43.10
N LEU A 39 -66.99 -74.91 42.21
CA LEU A 39 -66.69 -74.01 41.09
C LEU A 39 -66.25 -72.63 41.58
N SER A 40 -66.94 -72.08 42.57
CA SER A 40 -66.61 -70.81 43.23
C SER A 40 -65.22 -70.85 43.87
N SER A 41 -64.90 -71.93 44.59
CA SER A 41 -63.56 -72.15 45.16
C SER A 41 -62.48 -72.17 44.08
N ARG A 42 -62.68 -72.95 43.00
CA ARG A 42 -61.71 -73.02 41.90
C ARG A 42 -61.55 -71.70 41.17
N LEU A 43 -62.63 -70.94 41.00
CA LEU A 43 -62.59 -69.58 40.43
C LEU A 43 -61.73 -68.66 41.31
N ASN A 44 -61.93 -68.67 42.63
CA ASN A 44 -61.11 -67.89 43.56
C ASN A 44 -59.64 -68.33 43.55
N ASP A 45 -59.35 -69.63 43.52
CA ASP A 45 -57.98 -70.14 43.43
C ASP A 45 -57.30 -69.71 42.11
N THR A 46 -58.03 -69.76 40.99
CA THR A 46 -57.50 -69.28 39.69
C THR A 46 -57.30 -67.78 39.64
N ALA A 47 -58.18 -67.00 40.27
CA ALA A 47 -58.03 -65.54 40.38
C ALA A 47 -56.79 -65.18 41.21
N ALA A 48 -56.60 -65.85 42.36
CA ALA A 48 -55.42 -65.67 43.20
C ALA A 48 -54.12 -66.07 42.47
N ALA A 49 -54.11 -67.18 41.74
CA ALA A 49 -52.96 -67.59 40.94
C ALA A 49 -52.64 -66.58 39.82
N MET A 50 -53.67 -65.99 39.20
CA MET A 50 -53.52 -64.98 38.16
C MET A 50 -52.96 -63.67 38.73
N GLU A 51 -53.40 -63.26 39.92
CA GLU A 51 -52.88 -62.09 40.64
C GLU A 51 -51.40 -62.26 41.01
N VAL A 52 -51.00 -63.45 41.49
CA VAL A 52 -49.59 -63.79 41.76
C VAL A 52 -48.75 -63.75 40.49
N LEU A 53 -49.23 -64.32 39.38
CA LEU A 53 -48.51 -64.30 38.10
C LEU A 53 -48.38 -62.88 37.53
N GLN A 54 -49.43 -62.06 37.62
CA GLN A 54 -49.37 -60.65 37.23
C GLN A 54 -48.38 -59.88 38.10
N GLY A 55 -48.39 -60.08 39.41
CA GLY A 55 -47.42 -59.48 40.33
C GLY A 55 -45.97 -59.85 39.99
N ALA A 56 -45.71 -61.13 39.72
CA ALA A 56 -44.38 -61.61 39.31
C ALA A 56 -43.94 -61.03 37.95
N ALA A 57 -44.85 -60.94 36.97
CA ALA A 57 -44.57 -60.35 35.67
C ALA A 57 -44.26 -58.85 35.77
N VAL A 58 -45.03 -58.11 36.57
CA VAL A 58 -44.81 -56.68 36.83
C VAL A 58 -43.46 -56.46 37.54
N GLN A 59 -43.13 -57.26 38.54
CA GLN A 59 -41.84 -57.16 39.23
C GLN A 59 -40.67 -57.47 38.29
N ASN A 60 -40.77 -58.50 37.44
CA ASN A 60 -39.74 -58.81 36.45
C ASN A 60 -39.55 -57.66 35.46
N LEU A 61 -40.65 -57.09 34.95
CA LEU A 61 -40.59 -55.97 34.02
C LEU A 61 -40.00 -54.72 34.67
N SER A 62 -40.40 -54.39 35.90
CA SER A 62 -39.82 -53.29 36.68
C SER A 62 -38.32 -53.46 36.84
N PHE A 63 -37.87 -54.65 37.24
CA PHE A 63 -36.46 -54.95 37.40
C PHE A 63 -35.67 -54.78 36.09
N ARG A 64 -36.23 -55.24 34.95
CA ARG A 64 -35.60 -55.05 33.64
C ARG A 64 -35.56 -53.58 33.24
N LEU A 65 -36.62 -52.82 33.51
CA LEU A 65 -36.67 -51.39 33.24
C LEU A 65 -35.59 -50.66 34.04
N ASP A 66 -35.47 -50.92 35.34
CA ASP A 66 -34.46 -50.33 36.20
C ASP A 66 -33.04 -50.66 35.71
N GLN A 67 -32.79 -51.92 35.32
CA GLN A 67 -31.51 -52.34 34.77
C GLN A 67 -31.20 -51.65 33.44
N THR A 68 -32.19 -51.45 32.57
CA THR A 68 -32.01 -50.72 31.30
C THR A 68 -31.81 -49.22 31.51
N ALA A 69 -32.50 -48.61 32.47
CA ALA A 69 -32.35 -47.20 32.80
C ALA A 69 -30.93 -46.92 33.33
N ALA A 70 -30.46 -47.72 34.29
CA ALA A 70 -29.09 -47.62 34.80
C ALA A 70 -28.04 -47.83 33.69
N ALA A 71 -28.23 -48.82 32.81
CA ALA A 71 -27.33 -49.03 31.68
C ALA A 71 -27.35 -47.87 30.66
N MET A 72 -28.49 -47.19 30.51
CA MET A 72 -28.61 -46.02 29.63
C MET A 72 -27.92 -44.79 30.22
N GLU A 73 -28.06 -44.54 31.52
CA GLU A 73 -27.41 -43.47 32.25
C GLU A 73 -25.88 -43.59 32.15
N VAL A 74 -25.33 -44.78 32.44
CA VAL A 74 -23.88 -45.05 32.29
C VAL A 74 -23.39 -44.79 30.86
N ARG A 75 -24.20 -45.12 29.84
CA ARG A 75 -23.84 -44.85 28.43
C ARG A 75 -23.90 -43.37 28.09
N GLN A 76 -24.86 -42.62 28.65
CA GLN A 76 -24.96 -41.17 28.46
C GLN A 76 -23.78 -40.45 29.11
N ASP A 77 -23.41 -40.83 30.33
CA ASP A 77 -22.25 -40.26 31.03
C ASP A 77 -20.96 -40.51 30.26
N ALA A 78 -20.72 -41.76 29.82
CA ALA A 78 -19.56 -42.09 29.01
C ALA A 78 -19.53 -41.34 27.66
N ALA A 79 -20.70 -41.12 27.04
CA ALA A 79 -20.80 -40.34 25.81
C ALA A 79 -20.54 -38.85 26.04
N ALA A 80 -21.04 -38.29 27.15
CA ALA A 80 -20.82 -36.90 27.53
C ALA A 80 -19.34 -36.63 27.85
N GLU A 81 -18.69 -37.53 28.57
CA GLU A 81 -17.25 -37.44 28.88
C GLU A 81 -16.38 -37.51 27.62
N ASN A 82 -16.67 -38.44 26.70
CA ASN A 82 -15.99 -38.54 25.41
C ASN A 82 -16.18 -37.26 24.57
N LEU A 83 -17.40 -36.73 24.52
CA LEU A 83 -17.69 -35.50 23.79
C LEU A 83 -16.94 -34.29 24.40
N SER A 84 -16.94 -34.17 25.73
CA SER A 84 -16.19 -33.14 26.45
C SER A 84 -14.69 -33.22 26.15
N SER A 85 -14.12 -34.43 26.18
CA SER A 85 -12.72 -34.66 25.83
C SER A 85 -12.40 -34.24 24.39
N ARG A 86 -13.27 -34.60 23.42
CA ARG A 86 -13.11 -34.20 22.01
C ARG A 86 -13.21 -32.68 21.83
N LEU A 87 -14.15 -32.03 22.50
CA LEU A 87 -14.32 -30.58 22.48
C LEU A 87 -13.07 -29.86 23.00
N ASN A 88 -12.55 -30.29 24.16
CA ASN A 88 -11.33 -29.74 24.74
C ASN A 88 -10.13 -29.92 23.80
N HIS A 89 -9.98 -31.11 23.21
CA HIS A 89 -8.92 -31.36 22.23
C HIS A 89 -9.05 -30.48 20.97
N THR A 90 -10.28 -30.27 20.47
CA THR A 90 -10.51 -29.36 19.33
C THR A 90 -10.25 -27.89 19.69
N ALA A 91 -10.62 -27.45 20.90
CA ALA A 91 -10.33 -26.10 21.37
C ALA A 91 -8.83 -25.86 21.50
N ALA A 92 -8.09 -26.83 22.05
CA ALA A 92 -6.63 -26.77 22.13
C ALA A 92 -5.97 -26.71 20.74
N ARG A 93 -6.47 -27.49 19.77
CA ARG A 93 -6.01 -27.41 18.37
C ARG A 93 -6.29 -26.06 17.74
N GLN A 94 -7.45 -25.48 17.98
CA GLN A 94 -7.82 -24.16 17.45
C GLN A 94 -6.93 -23.06 18.01
N ALA A 95 -6.71 -23.04 19.33
CA ALA A 95 -5.80 -22.10 19.97
C ALA A 95 -4.36 -22.22 19.43
N ALA A 96 -3.90 -23.44 19.14
CA ALA A 96 -2.58 -23.65 18.53
C ALA A 96 -2.51 -23.16 17.07
N ILE A 97 -3.61 -23.21 16.31
CA ILE A 97 -3.67 -22.67 14.95
C ILE A 97 -3.64 -21.14 14.99
N GLU A 98 -4.44 -20.52 15.86
CA GLU A 98 -4.49 -19.07 16.04
C GLU A 98 -3.12 -18.52 16.46
N ALA A 99 -2.46 -19.14 17.45
CA ALA A 99 -1.11 -18.76 17.85
C ALA A 99 -0.08 -18.88 16.70
N ARG A 100 -0.23 -19.88 15.81
CA ARG A 100 0.62 -20.00 14.63
C ARG A 100 0.30 -18.94 13.58
N GLN A 101 -0.97 -18.57 13.40
CA GLN A 101 -1.36 -17.49 12.50
C GLN A 101 -0.80 -16.15 12.97
N ASP A 102 -0.91 -15.85 14.27
CA ASP A 102 -0.36 -14.63 14.85
C ASP A 102 1.16 -14.54 14.65
N ALA A 103 1.88 -15.65 14.87
CA ALA A 103 3.32 -15.72 14.64
C ALA A 103 3.68 -15.50 13.15
N VAL A 104 2.91 -16.06 12.22
CA VAL A 104 3.13 -15.86 10.77
C VAL A 104 2.88 -14.41 10.38
N MET A 105 1.79 -13.80 10.87
CA MET A 105 1.47 -12.41 10.58
C MET A 105 2.49 -11.43 11.17
N ALA A 106 3.00 -11.71 12.38
CA ALA A 106 4.06 -10.93 13.00
C ALA A 106 5.36 -10.99 12.18
N ASN A 107 5.76 -12.18 11.73
CA ASN A 107 6.93 -12.34 10.87
C ASN A 107 6.77 -11.61 9.52
N PHE A 108 5.59 -11.68 8.91
CA PHE A 108 5.30 -10.97 7.67
C PHE A 108 5.36 -9.45 7.85
N SER A 109 4.77 -8.95 8.95
CA SER A 109 4.84 -7.52 9.30
C SER A 109 6.26 -7.03 9.53
N SER A 110 7.10 -7.80 10.24
CA SER A 110 8.52 -7.48 10.43
C SER A 110 9.26 -7.42 9.10
N SER A 111 9.06 -8.42 8.24
CA SER A 111 9.69 -8.47 6.92
C SER A 111 9.26 -7.30 6.05
N LEU A 112 7.97 -6.93 6.05
CA LEU A 112 7.48 -5.75 5.33
C LEU A 112 8.12 -4.46 5.84
N ASN A 113 8.20 -4.26 7.16
CA ASN A 113 8.82 -3.07 7.75
C ASN A 113 10.32 -2.97 7.41
N GLU A 114 11.05 -4.09 7.45
CA GLU A 114 12.46 -4.13 7.02
C GLU A 114 12.61 -3.75 5.55
N THR A 115 11.75 -4.28 4.66
CA THR A 115 11.77 -3.91 3.24
C THR A 115 11.42 -2.44 2.99
N ALA A 116 10.48 -1.88 3.75
CA ALA A 116 10.09 -0.48 3.66
C ALA A 116 11.26 0.44 4.08
N ALA A 117 11.94 0.12 5.18
CA ALA A 117 13.10 0.87 5.66
C ALA A 117 14.27 0.88 4.65
N VAL A 118 14.51 -0.26 3.98
CA VAL A 118 15.50 -0.33 2.90
C VAL A 118 15.07 0.56 1.73
N MET A 119 13.80 0.51 1.32
CA MET A 119 13.29 1.32 0.21
C MET A 119 13.43 2.83 0.50
N GLU A 120 13.07 3.27 1.70
CA GLU A 120 13.22 4.67 2.12
C GLU A 120 14.68 5.13 2.10
N THR A 121 15.59 4.27 2.56
CA THR A 121 17.04 4.55 2.51
C THR A 121 17.54 4.67 1.07
N CYS A 122 17.07 3.80 0.17
CA CYS A 122 17.40 3.85 -1.25
C CYS A 122 16.86 5.13 -1.92
N LEU A 123 15.63 5.54 -1.61
CA LEU A 123 15.05 6.78 -2.15
C LEU A 123 15.87 8.00 -1.71
N ALA A 124 16.20 8.10 -0.42
CA ALA A 124 17.03 9.18 0.09
C ALA A 124 18.43 9.21 -0.56
N ALA A 125 19.02 8.03 -0.83
CA ALA A 125 20.30 7.93 -1.53
C ALA A 125 20.20 8.40 -2.99
N ILE A 126 19.10 8.09 -3.68
CA ILE A 126 18.85 8.53 -5.06
C ILE A 126 18.68 10.05 -5.12
N GLU A 127 17.91 10.63 -4.20
CA GLU A 127 17.72 12.09 -4.13
C GLU A 127 19.04 12.82 -3.87
N ASN A 128 19.86 12.31 -2.94
CA ASN A 128 21.19 12.85 -2.67
C ASN A 128 22.09 12.77 -3.91
N LEU A 129 22.11 11.60 -4.59
CA LEU A 129 22.92 11.43 -5.80
C LEU A 129 22.47 12.37 -6.93
N SER A 130 21.16 12.54 -7.09
CA SER A 130 20.57 13.48 -8.06
C SER A 130 21.00 14.91 -7.76
N SER A 131 20.92 15.35 -6.50
CA SER A 131 21.38 16.68 -6.07
C SER A 131 22.87 16.87 -6.38
N ARG A 132 23.72 15.91 -6.00
CA ARG A 132 25.17 15.98 -6.24
C ARG A 132 25.51 16.01 -7.73
N LEU A 133 24.76 15.28 -8.55
CA LEU A 133 24.93 15.30 -9.99
C LEU A 133 24.58 16.69 -10.55
N ASN A 134 23.46 17.28 -10.11
CA ASN A 134 23.05 18.61 -10.53
C ASN A 134 24.06 19.70 -10.13
N ASP A 135 24.63 19.61 -8.92
CA ASP A 135 25.70 20.51 -8.46
C ASP A 135 26.95 20.34 -9.34
N THR A 136 27.34 19.10 -9.63
CA THR A 136 28.51 18.81 -10.47
C THR A 136 28.35 19.35 -11.90
N VAL A 137 27.16 19.17 -12.49
CA VAL A 137 26.83 19.69 -13.82
C VAL A 137 26.83 21.23 -13.80
N THR A 138 26.25 21.84 -12.76
CA THR A 138 26.24 23.29 -12.59
C THR A 138 27.65 23.86 -12.48
N ASP A 139 28.52 23.25 -11.67
CA ASP A 139 29.92 23.68 -11.51
C ASP A 139 30.73 23.50 -12.79
N PHE A 140 30.50 22.41 -13.51
CA PHE A 140 31.08 22.19 -14.83
C PHE A 140 30.67 23.31 -15.80
N CYS A 141 29.36 23.60 -15.91
CA CYS A 141 28.86 24.61 -16.83
C CYS A 141 29.25 26.04 -16.44
N ARG A 142 29.40 26.33 -15.16
CA ARG A 142 29.89 27.62 -14.65
C ARG A 142 31.34 27.90 -15.04
N THR A 143 32.16 26.86 -15.22
CA THR A 143 33.59 26.99 -15.53
C THR A 143 33.93 26.66 -16.97
N ARG A 144 33.02 26.01 -17.70
CA ARG A 144 33.20 25.66 -19.11
C ARG A 144 33.21 26.90 -19.99
N ARG A 145 34.23 27.00 -20.83
CA ARG A 145 34.36 28.01 -21.87
C ARG A 145 33.60 27.58 -23.13
N MET A 146 32.87 28.51 -23.74
CA MET A 146 32.09 28.24 -24.95
C MET A 146 32.93 28.18 -26.24
N GLY A 147 34.20 28.56 -26.15
CA GLY A 147 35.18 28.30 -27.20
C GLY A 147 35.57 29.52 -28.01
N MET A 148 35.45 30.72 -27.43
CA MET A 148 36.01 31.93 -28.02
C MET A 148 37.55 31.82 -28.05
N SER A 149 38.19 31.38 -26.98
CA SER A 149 39.66 31.25 -26.91
C SER A 149 40.23 30.06 -27.69
N THR A 150 39.48 28.96 -27.82
CA THR A 150 39.90 27.74 -28.52
C THR A 150 39.68 27.80 -30.03
N GLY A 151 38.77 28.67 -30.49
CA GLY A 151 38.42 28.80 -31.90
C GLY A 151 37.20 27.98 -32.33
N ASP A 152 36.55 27.26 -31.40
CA ASP A 152 35.34 26.49 -31.68
C ASP A 152 34.18 27.39 -32.15
N ILE A 153 34.11 28.62 -31.61
CA ILE A 153 33.27 29.68 -32.15
C ILE A 153 34.02 30.32 -33.33
N PRO A 154 33.52 30.29 -34.59
CA PRO A 154 34.24 30.81 -35.75
C PRO A 154 34.27 32.34 -35.81
N ASP A 155 35.20 32.93 -36.57
CA ASP A 155 35.34 34.39 -36.68
C ASP A 155 34.07 35.08 -37.20
N SER A 156 33.30 34.41 -38.06
CA SER A 156 32.02 34.90 -38.59
C SER A 156 30.95 35.10 -37.51
N SER A 157 31.08 34.45 -36.36
CA SER A 157 30.18 34.63 -35.22
C SER A 157 30.42 35.92 -34.45
N PHE A 158 31.49 36.66 -34.76
CA PHE A 158 31.85 37.91 -34.09
C PHE A 158 31.49 39.09 -34.98
N THR A 159 30.59 39.94 -34.49
CA THR A 159 30.19 41.18 -35.17
C THR A 159 30.23 42.33 -34.18
N ALA A 160 30.39 43.57 -34.65
CA ALA A 160 30.38 44.73 -33.76
C ALA A 160 29.73 45.93 -34.46
N SER A 161 29.34 46.91 -33.67
CA SER A 161 28.91 48.24 -34.14
C SER A 161 29.96 48.86 -35.06
N SER A 162 31.23 48.77 -34.66
CA SER A 162 32.36 49.31 -35.40
C SER A 162 33.68 48.73 -34.89
N TYR A 163 34.79 49.06 -35.57
CA TYR A 163 36.14 48.75 -35.11
C TYR A 163 37.12 49.83 -35.60
N TYR A 164 38.19 50.07 -34.84
CA TYR A 164 39.16 51.13 -35.10
C TYR A 164 39.82 51.02 -36.47
N ASP A 165 40.44 49.88 -36.74
CA ASP A 165 41.03 49.49 -38.02
C ASP A 165 41.09 47.96 -38.13
N HIS A 166 41.62 47.45 -39.24
CA HIS A 166 41.72 46.01 -39.53
C HIS A 166 42.48 45.18 -38.47
N ARG A 167 43.21 45.81 -37.54
CA ARG A 167 43.95 45.15 -36.46
C ARG A 167 43.11 44.90 -35.22
N PHE A 168 41.90 45.48 -35.13
CA PHE A 168 41.03 45.45 -33.95
C PHE A 168 39.60 44.99 -34.28
N VAL A 169 39.48 44.11 -35.29
CA VAL A 169 38.22 43.51 -35.73
C VAL A 169 37.53 42.73 -34.59
N PRO A 170 36.21 42.47 -34.69
CA PRO A 170 35.43 41.81 -33.63
C PRO A 170 35.99 40.46 -33.17
N ALA A 171 36.48 39.62 -34.09
CA ALA A 171 37.10 38.33 -33.77
C ALA A 171 38.38 38.45 -32.92
N ASN A 172 39.01 39.63 -32.87
CA ASN A 172 40.12 39.87 -31.95
C ASN A 172 39.68 40.05 -30.49
N ALA A 173 38.38 39.96 -30.20
CA ALA A 173 37.86 39.94 -28.84
C ALA A 173 38.02 38.59 -28.13
N ARG A 174 38.67 37.58 -28.72
CA ARG A 174 38.84 36.27 -28.06
C ARG A 174 39.69 36.40 -26.79
N PHE A 175 39.34 35.65 -25.76
CA PHE A 175 40.14 35.60 -24.52
C PHE A 175 41.55 35.04 -24.77
N GLY A 176 42.56 35.60 -24.11
CA GLY A 176 43.93 35.08 -24.12
C GLY A 176 44.77 35.36 -25.38
N ILE A 177 44.20 35.91 -26.46
CA ILE A 177 44.99 36.26 -27.66
C ILE A 177 45.75 37.58 -27.49
N ILE A 178 46.68 37.85 -28.41
CA ILE A 178 47.59 39.02 -28.40
C ILE A 178 46.96 40.32 -28.95
N ARG A 179 45.69 40.28 -29.37
CA ARG A 179 44.93 41.43 -29.88
C ARG A 179 43.67 41.65 -29.02
N SER A 180 42.92 42.71 -29.31
CA SER A 180 41.63 43.00 -28.66
C SER A 180 40.66 43.57 -29.71
N TRP A 181 39.35 43.44 -29.47
CA TRP A 181 38.41 44.30 -30.19
C TRP A 181 38.46 45.70 -29.59
N ILE A 182 38.45 46.71 -30.46
CA ILE A 182 38.43 48.12 -30.08
C ILE A 182 37.50 48.85 -31.06
N PRO A 183 36.41 49.50 -30.60
CA PRO A 183 35.46 50.19 -31.48
C PRO A 183 36.10 51.35 -32.26
N ARG A 184 35.44 51.90 -33.27
CA ARG A 184 35.92 53.05 -34.04
C ARG A 184 35.86 54.35 -33.26
N THR A 185 34.82 54.55 -32.46
CA THR A 185 34.68 55.74 -31.63
C THR A 185 35.06 55.44 -30.18
N VAL A 186 35.11 56.49 -29.36
CA VAL A 186 35.30 56.37 -27.91
C VAL A 186 33.97 56.58 -27.15
N THR A 187 32.87 56.79 -27.88
CA THR A 187 31.53 56.94 -27.33
C THR A 187 31.01 55.55 -26.98
N ALA A 188 31.38 55.05 -25.81
CA ALA A 188 31.13 53.67 -25.42
C ALA A 188 29.64 53.28 -25.43
N GLU A 189 28.74 54.21 -25.10
CA GLU A 189 27.30 53.96 -24.97
C GLU A 189 26.61 53.52 -26.27
N VAL A 190 27.21 53.78 -27.44
CA VAL A 190 26.64 53.37 -28.75
C VAL A 190 27.37 52.17 -29.36
N GLU A 191 28.48 51.74 -28.77
CA GLU A 191 29.31 50.67 -29.30
C GLU A 191 28.90 49.33 -28.69
N TRP A 192 29.01 48.25 -29.46
CA TRP A 192 28.70 46.91 -29.01
C TRP A 192 29.51 45.85 -29.75
N LEU A 193 29.73 44.71 -29.10
CA LEU A 193 30.29 43.49 -29.66
C LEU A 193 29.29 42.35 -29.48
N LYS A 194 28.88 41.71 -30.57
CA LYS A 194 27.97 40.57 -30.59
C LYS A 194 28.73 39.28 -30.90
N ILE A 195 28.39 38.24 -30.16
CA ILE A 195 28.89 36.87 -30.31
C ILE A 195 27.69 35.94 -30.55
N ASP A 196 27.66 35.26 -31.70
CA ASP A 196 26.75 34.12 -31.95
C ASP A 196 27.40 32.82 -31.43
N LEU A 197 26.79 32.20 -30.43
CA LEU A 197 27.25 30.94 -29.85
C LEU A 197 26.94 29.73 -30.76
N GLY A 198 26.19 29.93 -31.85
CA GLY A 198 25.82 28.92 -32.83
C GLY A 198 24.65 28.04 -32.42
N GLN A 199 24.43 27.87 -31.10
CA GLN A 199 23.38 27.04 -30.52
C GLN A 199 22.84 27.64 -29.22
N GLU A 200 21.68 27.16 -28.80
CA GLU A 200 21.06 27.55 -27.54
C GLU A 200 21.94 27.10 -26.36
N THR A 201 22.30 28.07 -25.50
CA THR A 201 23.29 27.91 -24.44
C THR A 201 22.76 28.53 -23.16
N LEU A 202 22.81 27.78 -22.06
CA LEU A 202 22.65 28.32 -20.71
C LEU A 202 23.95 29.04 -20.31
N VAL A 203 23.91 30.37 -20.30
CA VAL A 203 25.06 31.23 -20.00
C VAL A 203 25.11 31.52 -18.51
N TYR A 204 26.25 31.21 -17.89
CA TYR A 204 26.52 31.46 -16.47
C TYR A 204 27.30 32.74 -16.22
N GLY A 205 28.01 33.25 -17.22
CA GLY A 205 28.84 34.43 -17.03
C GLY A 205 29.83 34.64 -18.16
N VAL A 206 30.73 35.59 -17.94
CA VAL A 206 31.73 35.99 -18.91
C VAL A 206 33.06 36.26 -18.21
N ILE A 207 34.16 36.04 -18.92
CA ILE A 207 35.50 36.45 -18.51
C ILE A 207 35.91 37.62 -19.41
N THR A 208 36.44 38.70 -18.86
CA THR A 208 36.97 39.83 -19.65
C THR A 208 38.43 40.12 -19.32
N GLN A 209 39.17 40.64 -20.30
CA GLN A 209 40.55 41.11 -20.22
C GLN A 209 40.73 42.39 -21.02
N GLY A 210 41.63 43.27 -20.56
CA GLY A 210 42.06 44.44 -21.31
C GLY A 210 42.92 44.12 -22.53
N ARG A 211 43.35 45.16 -23.24
CA ARG A 211 44.30 45.06 -24.37
C ARG A 211 45.70 44.74 -23.85
N PRO A 212 46.42 43.74 -24.38
CA PRO A 212 47.67 43.27 -23.78
C PRO A 212 48.87 44.24 -23.94
N ASP A 213 48.93 45.00 -25.04
CA ASP A 213 50.10 45.80 -25.45
C ASP A 213 50.02 47.30 -25.07
N TYR A 214 48.84 47.82 -24.73
CA TYR A 214 48.63 49.21 -24.30
C TYR A 214 47.69 49.30 -23.10
N SER A 215 47.81 50.39 -22.33
CA SER A 215 46.92 50.69 -21.20
C SER A 215 45.52 51.11 -21.67
N GLN A 216 44.79 50.17 -22.26
CA GLN A 216 43.43 50.32 -22.78
C GLN A 216 42.59 49.13 -22.33
N TRP A 217 41.48 49.42 -21.65
CA TRP A 217 40.57 48.39 -21.16
C TRP A 217 39.20 48.98 -20.79
N THR A 218 38.17 48.16 -20.87
CA THR A 218 36.81 48.51 -20.41
C THR A 218 36.66 48.27 -18.91
N GLN A 219 36.30 49.31 -18.16
CA GLN A 219 36.14 49.29 -16.70
C GLN A 219 34.74 48.90 -16.24
N SER A 220 33.72 49.19 -17.05
CA SER A 220 32.35 48.72 -16.78
C SER A 220 31.59 48.51 -18.07
N TYR A 221 30.60 47.62 -18.05
CA TYR A 221 29.82 47.26 -19.22
C TYR A 221 28.43 46.72 -18.85
N ARG A 222 27.56 46.61 -19.85
CA ARG A 222 26.29 45.87 -19.78
C ARG A 222 26.34 44.68 -20.74
N LEU A 223 25.49 43.69 -20.47
CA LEU A 223 25.27 42.56 -21.37
C LEU A 223 23.81 42.55 -21.82
N SER A 224 23.61 42.29 -23.09
CA SER A 224 22.29 42.00 -23.66
C SER A 224 22.31 40.65 -24.35
N PHE A 225 21.15 40.00 -24.36
CA PHE A 225 21.01 38.62 -24.80
C PHE A 225 19.87 38.50 -25.81
N SER A 226 19.98 37.53 -26.71
CA SER A 226 19.00 37.30 -27.76
C SER A 226 19.00 35.86 -28.27
N MET A 227 17.81 35.31 -28.53
CA MET A 227 17.66 34.01 -29.17
C MET A 227 17.79 34.10 -30.70
N ASP A 228 17.18 35.12 -31.30
CA ASP A 228 17.08 35.31 -32.75
C ASP A 228 18.19 36.21 -33.34
N GLY A 229 18.88 36.97 -32.49
CA GLY A 229 19.88 37.97 -32.88
C GLY A 229 19.28 39.31 -33.32
N GLU A 230 17.95 39.47 -33.23
CA GLU A 230 17.18 40.65 -33.63
C GLU A 230 16.53 41.35 -32.43
N THR A 231 15.91 40.57 -31.55
CA THR A 231 15.25 41.06 -30.33
C THR A 231 16.20 40.91 -29.15
N TRP A 232 16.57 42.04 -28.54
CA TRP A 232 17.58 42.07 -27.48
C TRP A 232 16.98 42.45 -26.14
N THR A 233 17.39 41.74 -25.09
CA THR A 233 17.04 42.06 -23.71
C THR A 233 18.30 42.31 -22.91
N THR A 234 18.41 43.50 -22.31
CA THR A 234 19.49 43.84 -21.40
C THR A 234 19.35 43.04 -20.10
N TYR A 235 20.45 42.50 -19.59
CA TYR A 235 20.46 41.79 -18.32
C TYR A 235 20.14 42.76 -17.18
N ALA A 236 19.13 42.40 -16.38
CA ALA A 236 18.70 43.20 -15.24
C ALA A 236 19.39 42.75 -13.94
N ASP A 237 19.61 43.70 -13.04
CA ASP A 237 19.95 43.42 -11.65
C ASP A 237 18.68 43.01 -10.87
N THR A 238 18.85 42.59 -9.63
CA THR A 238 17.77 42.10 -8.76
C THR A 238 16.66 43.11 -8.50
N ASP A 239 16.93 44.41 -8.69
CA ASP A 239 15.96 45.51 -8.57
C ASP A 239 15.24 45.85 -9.89
N GLY A 240 15.53 45.11 -10.97
CA GLY A 240 14.96 45.33 -12.31
C GLY A 240 15.64 46.42 -13.13
N SER A 241 16.66 47.09 -12.59
CA SER A 241 17.47 48.04 -13.36
C SER A 241 18.50 47.33 -14.24
N ASP A 242 18.99 47.96 -15.30
CA ASP A 242 20.05 47.38 -16.14
C ASP A 242 21.33 47.10 -15.32
N LYS A 243 21.74 45.83 -15.25
CA LYS A 243 22.96 45.40 -14.56
C LYS A 243 24.19 46.05 -15.20
N VAL A 244 25.01 46.70 -14.37
CA VAL A 244 26.33 47.20 -14.77
C VAL A 244 27.40 46.32 -14.13
N PHE A 245 28.11 45.56 -14.96
CA PHE A 245 29.21 44.72 -14.54
C PHE A 245 30.48 45.55 -14.36
N GLN A 246 31.23 45.26 -13.29
CA GLN A 246 32.58 45.80 -13.10
C GLN A 246 33.55 44.97 -13.94
N GLY A 247 34.19 45.63 -14.89
CA GLY A 247 35.11 45.03 -15.84
C GLY A 247 36.56 45.10 -15.37
N ASN A 248 37.45 45.37 -16.30
CA ASN A 248 38.88 45.30 -16.09
C ASN A 248 39.42 46.55 -15.37
N TYR A 249 40.45 46.35 -14.55
CA TYR A 249 41.18 47.40 -13.85
C TYR A 249 42.62 47.56 -14.38
N ASP A 250 43.04 46.67 -15.28
CA ASP A 250 44.33 46.71 -15.96
C ASP A 250 44.25 46.03 -17.35
N ARG A 251 45.41 45.89 -17.99
CA ARG A 251 45.57 45.32 -19.34
C ARG A 251 45.45 43.79 -19.44
N SER A 252 45.66 43.05 -18.36
CA SER A 252 46.02 41.62 -18.45
C SER A 252 45.31 40.71 -17.46
N SER A 253 44.85 41.21 -16.32
CA SER A 253 44.19 40.42 -15.30
C SER A 253 42.79 40.02 -15.79
N PRO A 254 42.48 38.70 -15.86
CA PRO A 254 41.13 38.23 -16.11
C PRO A 254 40.17 38.69 -15.02
N VAL A 255 38.99 39.16 -15.43
CA VAL A 255 37.88 39.48 -14.53
C VAL A 255 36.72 38.56 -14.87
N TYR A 256 36.22 37.84 -13.85
CA TYR A 256 35.10 36.92 -13.98
C TYR A 256 33.83 37.62 -13.49
N ASN A 257 32.81 37.64 -14.33
CA ASN A 257 31.51 38.19 -13.99
C ASN A 257 30.45 37.12 -14.24
N PHE A 258 29.95 36.54 -13.15
CA PHE A 258 28.85 35.57 -13.19
C PHE A 258 27.50 36.29 -13.19
N LEU A 259 26.53 35.69 -13.87
CA LEU A 259 25.14 36.13 -13.82
C LEU A 259 24.52 35.58 -12.53
N ASP A 260 23.89 36.45 -11.74
CA ASP A 260 23.13 36.06 -10.54
C ASP A 260 22.02 35.06 -10.90
N SER A 261 21.40 35.24 -12.07
CA SER A 261 20.44 34.34 -12.70
C SER A 261 20.96 33.94 -14.08
N PRO A 262 21.56 32.73 -14.23
CA PRO A 262 21.91 32.18 -15.53
C PRO A 262 20.69 32.16 -16.46
N LEU A 263 20.90 32.41 -17.74
CA LEU A 263 19.81 32.46 -18.71
C LEU A 263 20.19 31.76 -20.00
N THR A 264 19.17 31.29 -20.69
CA THR A 264 19.32 30.60 -21.96
C THR A 264 19.30 31.60 -23.10
N THR A 265 20.31 31.54 -23.97
CA THR A 265 20.47 32.43 -25.11
C THR A 265 21.32 31.81 -26.21
N ARG A 266 21.27 32.38 -27.41
CA ARG A 266 22.19 32.04 -28.50
C ARG A 266 23.19 33.17 -28.75
N HIS A 267 22.80 34.41 -28.52
CA HIS A 267 23.63 35.57 -28.81
C HIS A 267 23.91 36.39 -27.55
N VAL A 268 25.16 36.77 -27.38
CA VAL A 268 25.63 37.64 -26.30
C VAL A 268 26.12 38.95 -26.90
N GLN A 269 25.65 40.08 -26.40
CA GLN A 269 26.08 41.40 -26.81
C GLN A 269 26.70 42.17 -25.64
N PHE A 270 27.95 42.58 -25.81
CA PHE A 270 28.73 43.34 -24.84
C PHE A 270 28.66 44.83 -25.16
N HIS A 271 28.28 45.63 -24.16
CA HIS A 271 28.13 47.08 -24.28
C HIS A 271 29.10 47.80 -23.34
N PRO A 272 30.25 48.32 -23.80
CA PRO A 272 31.15 49.09 -22.95
C PRO A 272 30.46 50.33 -22.39
N ARG A 273 30.77 50.70 -21.14
CA ARG A 273 30.28 51.94 -20.50
C ARG A 273 31.41 52.87 -20.13
N THR A 274 32.29 52.46 -19.21
CA THR A 274 33.47 53.23 -18.81
C THR A 274 34.74 52.48 -19.18
N TYR A 275 35.85 53.21 -19.38
CA TYR A 275 37.10 52.65 -19.87
C TYR A 275 38.30 53.53 -19.52
N THR A 276 39.49 52.93 -19.50
CA THR A 276 40.76 53.68 -19.44
C THR A 276 41.33 53.86 -20.83
N SER A 277 41.65 55.10 -21.22
CA SER A 277 42.17 55.52 -22.53
C SER A 277 41.24 55.22 -23.72
N ARG A 278 40.83 53.96 -23.92
CA ARG A 278 39.92 53.52 -24.99
C ARG A 278 39.18 52.24 -24.57
N PRO A 279 37.91 52.03 -25.00
CA PRO A 279 37.23 50.76 -24.76
C PRO A 279 37.98 49.66 -25.48
N ALA A 280 38.41 48.62 -24.76
CA ALA A 280 39.09 47.47 -25.35
C ALA A 280 38.78 46.24 -24.52
N VAL A 281 38.52 45.12 -25.20
CA VAL A 281 38.17 43.87 -24.52
C VAL A 281 38.66 42.65 -25.27
N ARG A 282 39.03 41.65 -24.48
CA ARG A 282 39.12 40.23 -24.80
C ARG A 282 38.16 39.49 -23.88
N MET A 283 37.41 38.52 -24.37
CA MET A 283 36.25 37.95 -23.70
C MET A 283 36.12 36.45 -23.97
N GLU A 284 35.55 35.75 -22.99
CA GLU A 284 35.10 34.36 -23.08
C GLU A 284 33.70 34.27 -22.47
N VAL A 285 32.80 33.51 -23.11
CA VAL A 285 31.48 33.19 -22.54
C VAL A 285 31.59 31.87 -21.77
N LEU A 286 31.00 31.84 -20.58
CA LEU A 286 30.92 30.65 -19.72
C LEU A 286 29.51 30.07 -19.75
N GLY A 287 29.39 28.78 -20.03
CA GLY A 287 28.09 28.12 -20.10
C GLY A 287 28.12 26.71 -20.65
N CYS A 288 26.93 26.17 -20.91
CA CYS A 288 26.71 24.89 -21.56
C CYS A 288 25.59 24.98 -22.60
N PRO A 289 25.72 24.28 -23.74
CA PRO A 289 24.61 24.00 -24.64
C PRO A 289 23.45 23.34 -23.87
N THR A 290 22.22 23.73 -24.17
CA THR A 290 21.04 23.16 -23.50
C THR A 290 20.83 21.68 -23.78
N GLU A 291 21.35 21.16 -24.89
CA GLU A 291 21.31 19.72 -25.21
C GLU A 291 22.11 18.84 -24.25
N LEU A 292 22.99 19.43 -23.43
CA LEU A 292 23.82 18.71 -22.45
C LEU A 292 23.28 18.81 -21.02
N LEU A 293 22.14 19.48 -20.81
CA LEU A 293 21.48 19.70 -19.52
C LEU A 293 20.18 18.89 -19.46
#